data_AF-A0A151ENI0-F1
#
_entry.id   AF-A0A151ENI0-F1
#
_cell.length_a   1.000
_cell.length_b   1.000
_cell.length_c   1.000
_cell.angle_alpha   90.00
_cell.angle_beta   90.00
_cell.angle_gamma   90.00
#
_symmetry.space_group_name_H-M   'P 1'
#
loop_
_entity.id
_entity.type
_entity.pdbx_description
1 polymer ?
#
loop_
_entity_poly.entity_id
_entity_poly.type
_entity_poly.pdbx_seq_one_letter_code
_entity_poly.pdbx_strand_id
1 'polypeptide(L)'
;MRNSENGTDTKKTSPILRREILRAVENQIRDENPLITKKTLERLMKKGYSREDAVVLIGSALLTEIYWILKNEEPFNEERYTKELNALE
;
A
#
# COMPACT_ATOMS: atom_id res chain seq x y z
N MET A 1 35.19 2.84 30.59
CA MET A 1 34.98 4.04 29.73
C MET A 1 35.33 3.63 28.31
N ARG A 2 34.44 3.57 27.32
CA ARG A 2 33.28 4.42 27.00
C ARG A 2 31.92 3.72 27.20
N ASN A 3 30.96 4.52 27.65
CA ASN A 3 29.53 4.21 27.73
C ASN A 3 28.84 4.53 26.39
N SER A 4 27.76 3.77 26.14
CA SER A 4 26.49 4.08 25.47
C SER A 4 26.44 5.15 24.38
N GLU A 5 25.83 4.80 23.24
CA GLU A 5 24.57 5.40 22.72
C GLU A 5 23.80 4.28 21.98
N ASN A 6 22.67 3.81 22.54
CA ASN A 6 21.28 4.16 22.14
C ASN A 6 20.96 3.69 20.70
N GLY A 7 20.03 2.78 20.43
CA GLY A 7 18.64 2.75 20.88
C GLY A 7 17.75 2.86 19.64
N THR A 8 17.00 1.81 19.32
CA THR A 8 15.85 1.80 18.37
C THR A 8 16.05 2.44 16.97
N ASP A 9 16.58 1.69 15.98
CA ASP A 9 16.39 2.05 14.55
C ASP A 9 15.20 1.29 13.94
N THR A 10 14.08 1.22 14.67
CA THR A 10 12.83 0.60 14.22
C THR A 10 11.77 1.67 14.03
N LYS A 11 11.92 2.51 13.00
CA LYS A 11 10.85 3.23 12.26
C LYS A 11 11.43 4.47 11.55
N LYS A 12 12.13 4.28 10.44
CA LYS A 12 12.16 5.30 9.38
C LYS A 12 11.47 4.73 8.15
N THR A 13 10.19 5.08 7.98
CA THR A 13 9.50 4.85 6.71
C THR A 13 10.30 5.55 5.62
N SER A 14 10.75 4.84 4.58
CA SER A 14 11.42 5.47 3.44
C SER A 14 10.44 6.43 2.77
N PRO A 15 10.67 7.76 2.82
CA PRO A 15 9.72 8.74 2.25
C PRO A 15 9.59 8.56 0.74
N ILE A 16 10.67 8.12 0.10
CA ILE A 16 10.71 7.78 -1.33
C ILE A 16 9.81 6.57 -1.59
N LEU A 17 9.98 5.48 -0.83
CA LEU A 17 9.15 4.28 -1.00
C LEU A 17 7.67 4.59 -0.82
N ARG A 18 7.31 5.33 0.24
CA ARG A 18 5.93 5.74 0.48
C ARG A 18 5.38 6.52 -0.71
N ARG A 19 6.13 7.51 -1.22
CA ARG A 19 5.72 8.32 -2.36
C ARG A 19 5.48 7.47 -3.61
N GLU A 20 6.38 6.53 -3.92
CA GLU A 20 6.24 5.70 -5.12
C GLU A 20 5.07 4.71 -5.01
N ILE A 21 4.81 4.16 -3.83
CA ILE A 21 3.63 3.31 -3.60
C ILE A 21 2.34 4.11 -3.82
N LEU A 22 2.22 5.29 -3.22
CA LEU A 22 1.02 6.11 -3.38
C LEU A 22 0.85 6.58 -4.83
N ARG A 23 1.95 6.92 -5.52
CA ARG A 23 1.92 7.22 -6.95
C ARG A 23 1.43 6.04 -7.77
N ALA A 24 1.87 4.82 -7.46
CA ALA A 24 1.41 3.62 -8.14
C ALA A 24 -0.10 3.40 -7.95
N VAL A 25 -0.61 3.58 -6.72
CA VAL A 25 -2.05 3.52 -6.43
C VAL A 25 -2.83 4.56 -7.23
N GLU A 26 -2.35 5.81 -7.29
CA GLU A 26 -3.02 6.86 -8.07
C GLU A 26 -3.02 6.55 -9.57
N ASN A 27 -1.95 5.95 -10.09
CA ASN A 27 -1.92 5.46 -11.47
C ASN A 27 -2.96 4.34 -11.69
N GLN A 28 -3.06 3.36 -10.79
CA GLN A 28 -4.07 2.30 -10.87
C GLN A 28 -5.50 2.85 -10.85
N ILE A 29 -5.78 3.88 -10.04
CA ILE A 29 -7.07 4.54 -9.96
C ILE A 29 -7.37 5.30 -11.26
N ARG A 30 -6.41 6.09 -11.76
CA ARG A 30 -6.54 6.88 -13.00
C ARG A 30 -6.77 5.99 -14.22
N ASP A 31 -5.98 4.92 -14.31
CA ASP A 31 -5.96 4.02 -15.48
C ASP A 31 -7.01 2.91 -15.36
N GLU A 32 -7.77 2.88 -14.25
CA GLU A 32 -8.74 1.84 -13.90
C GLU A 32 -8.18 0.42 -14.00
N ASN A 33 -6.90 0.27 -13.65
CA ASN A 33 -6.16 -0.96 -13.82
C ASN A 33 -5.28 -1.28 -12.59
N PRO A 34 -5.66 -2.25 -11.75
CA PRO A 34 -6.87 -3.06 -11.88
C PRO A 34 -8.12 -2.28 -11.46
N LEU A 35 -9.27 -2.54 -12.10
CA LEU A 35 -10.54 -1.83 -11.85
C LEU A 35 -10.97 -1.89 -10.37
N ILE A 36 -10.58 -2.96 -9.67
CA ILE A 36 -10.88 -3.14 -8.25
C ILE A 36 -10.25 -2.05 -7.36
N THR A 37 -9.14 -1.43 -7.77
CA THR A 37 -8.50 -0.36 -7.00
C THR A 37 -9.42 0.87 -6.91
N LYS A 38 -10.02 1.28 -8.03
CA LYS A 38 -10.99 2.37 -8.08
C LYS A 38 -12.26 2.05 -7.30
N LYS A 39 -12.80 0.83 -7.45
CA LYS A 39 -13.97 0.38 -6.69
C LYS A 39 -13.71 0.36 -5.17
N THR A 40 -12.50 -0.03 -4.76
CA THR A 40 -12.09 -0.02 -3.36
C THR A 40 -12.02 1.41 -2.81
N LEU A 41 -11.47 2.35 -3.59
CA LEU A 41 -11.45 3.77 -3.22
C LEU A 41 -12.87 4.29 -2.98
N GLU A 42 -13.78 4.08 -3.94
CA GLU A 42 -15.18 4.52 -3.84
C GLU A 42 -15.88 3.90 -2.63
N ARG A 43 -15.63 2.60 -2.37
CA ARG A 43 -16.17 1.89 -1.20
C ARG A 43 -15.68 2.49 0.11
N LEU A 44 -14.39 2.77 0.25
CA LEU A 44 -13.81 3.37 1.46
C LEU A 44 -14.34 4.79 1.67
N MET A 45 -14.38 5.61 0.62
CA MET A 45 -14.95 6.96 0.72
C MET A 45 -16.43 6.94 1.15
N LYS A 46 -17.21 5.99 0.65
CA LYS A 46 -18.62 5.79 1.07
C LYS A 46 -18.76 5.42 2.55
N LYS A 47 -17.74 4.80 3.15
CA LYS A 47 -17.69 4.49 4.59
C LYS A 47 -17.22 5.67 5.46
N GLY A 48 -16.82 6.78 4.85
CA GLY A 48 -16.45 8.01 5.56
C GLY A 48 -14.95 8.29 5.64
N TYR A 49 -14.11 7.46 5.02
CA TYR A 49 -12.68 7.77 4.90
C TYR A 49 -12.47 8.97 3.98
N SER A 50 -11.48 9.81 4.29
CA SER A 50 -10.98 10.80 3.33
C SER A 50 -10.38 10.08 2.11
N ARG A 51 -10.30 10.76 0.97
CA ARG A 51 -9.69 10.19 -0.23
C ARG A 51 -8.22 9.84 0.05
N GLU A 52 -7.52 10.71 0.76
CA GLU A 52 -6.13 10.57 1.14
C GLU A 52 -5.91 9.34 2.03
N ASP A 53 -6.74 9.17 3.06
CA ASP A 53 -6.66 8.00 3.96
C ASP A 53 -6.98 6.70 3.23
N ALA A 54 -7.99 6.72 2.34
CA ALA A 54 -8.33 5.57 1.53
C ALA A 54 -7.19 5.16 0.59
N VAL A 55 -6.51 6.12 -0.04
CA VAL A 55 -5.32 5.86 -0.88
C VAL A 55 -4.16 5.29 -0.06
N VAL A 56 -3.99 5.75 1.18
CA VAL A 56 -3.00 5.17 2.11
C VAL A 56 -3.33 3.72 2.47
N LEU A 57 -4.60 3.41 2.74
CA LEU A 57 -5.05 2.03 3.02
C LEU A 57 -4.82 1.12 1.81
N ILE A 58 -5.19 1.58 0.62
CA ILE A 58 -4.94 0.84 -0.63
C ILE A 58 -3.43 0.65 -0.87
N GLY A 59 -2.62 1.66 -0.56
CA GLY A 59 -1.16 1.57 -0.61
C GLY A 59 -0.59 0.52 0.34
N SER A 60 -1.22 0.32 1.51
CA SER A 60 -0.82 -0.75 2.44
C SER A 60 -1.07 -2.14 1.86
N ALA A 61 -2.21 -2.35 1.17
CA ALA A 61 -2.50 -3.59 0.45
C ALA A 61 -1.51 -3.81 -0.71
N LEU A 62 -1.16 -2.75 -1.45
CA LEU A 62 -0.18 -2.84 -2.54
C LEU A 62 1.22 -3.21 -2.02
N LEU A 63 1.60 -2.71 -0.85
CA LEU A 63 2.86 -3.07 -0.22
C LEU A 63 2.92 -4.56 0.15
N THR A 64 1.81 -5.15 0.61
CA THR A 64 1.71 -6.60 0.84
C THR A 64 1.96 -7.39 -0.45
N GLU A 65 1.41 -6.94 -1.57
CA GLU A 65 1.64 -7.58 -2.87
C GLU A 65 3.09 -7.45 -3.33
N ILE A 66 3.68 -6.26 -3.20
CA ILE A 66 5.11 -6.03 -3.48
C ILE A 66 6.00 -6.93 -2.61
N TYR A 67 5.65 -7.13 -1.35
CA TYR A 67 6.37 -8.05 -0.47
C TYR A 67 6.38 -9.48 -1.03
N TRP A 68 5.24 -10.00 -1.49
CA TRP A 68 5.16 -11.35 -2.05
C TRP A 68 5.91 -11.49 -3.38
N ILE A 69 5.80 -10.51 -4.27
CA ILE A 69 6.59 -10.43 -5.52
C ILE A 69 8.08 -10.57 -5.22
N LEU A 70 8.59 -9.76 -4.27
CA LEU A 70 10.01 -9.78 -3.89
C LEU A 70 10.40 -11.04 -3.14
N LYS A 71 9.51 -11.59 -2.32
CA LYS A 71 9.77 -12.76 -1.48
C LYS A 71 9.83 -14.05 -2.29
N ASN A 72 8.96 -14.19 -3.29
CA ASN A 72 8.77 -15.41 -4.07
C ASN A 72 9.34 -15.30 -5.49
N GLU A 73 9.87 -14.14 -5.88
CA GLU A 73 10.35 -13.85 -7.25
C GLU A 73 9.27 -14.12 -8.31
N GLU A 74 8.04 -13.71 -8.01
CA GLU A 74 6.86 -13.95 -8.85
C GLU A 74 6.31 -12.64 -9.44
N PRO A 75 5.59 -12.69 -10.58
CA PRO A 75 4.93 -11.51 -11.11
C PRO A 75 3.79 -11.05 -10.19
N PHE A 76 3.33 -9.82 -10.42
CA PHE A 76 2.15 -9.26 -9.74
C PHE A 76 0.93 -10.18 -9.89
N ASN A 77 0.28 -10.48 -8.77
CA ASN A 77 -0.90 -11.33 -8.70
C ASN A 77 -2.15 -10.49 -8.37
N GLU A 78 -2.98 -10.23 -9.39
CA GLU A 78 -4.20 -9.43 -9.23
C GLU A 78 -5.23 -10.08 -8.29
N GLU A 79 -5.31 -11.42 -8.23
CA GLU A 79 -6.25 -12.11 -7.34
C GLU A 79 -5.87 -11.93 -5.88
N ARG A 80 -4.57 -12.07 -5.55
CA ARG A 80 -4.05 -11.82 -4.21
C ARG A 80 -4.24 -10.36 -3.82
N TYR A 81 -3.89 -9.44 -4.71
CA TYR A 81 -4.10 -8.01 -4.47
C TYR A 81 -5.60 -7.69 -4.26
N THR A 82 -6.49 -8.28 -5.05
CA THR A 82 -7.94 -8.14 -4.91
C THR A 82 -8.42 -8.63 -3.54
N LYS A 83 -7.87 -9.74 -3.04
CA LYS A 83 -8.20 -10.26 -1.70
C LYS A 83 -7.79 -9.27 -0.61
N GLU A 84 -6.57 -8.72 -0.70
CA GLU A 84 -6.08 -7.70 0.25
C GLU A 84 -6.96 -6.44 0.20
N LEU A 85 -7.31 -5.96 -0.99
CA LEU A 85 -8.19 -4.81 -1.16
C LEU A 85 -9.58 -5.05 -0.58
N ASN A 86 -10.16 -6.23 -0.75
CA ASN A 86 -11.49 -6.56 -0.20
C ASN A 86 -11.49 -6.70 1.32
N ALA A 87 -10.34 -6.96 1.95
CA ALA A 87 -10.20 -6.99 3.40
C ALA A 87 -10.13 -5.59 4.05
N LEU A 88 -10.03 -4.52 3.25
CA LEU A 88 -10.04 -3.16 3.77
C LEU A 88 -11.45 -2.76 4.24
N GLU A 89 -11.56 -2.52 5.54
CA GLU A 89 -12.76 -1.98 6.20
C GLU A 89 -12.90 -0.47 6.05
#